data_AF-A0A965PGS6-F1
#
_entry.id   AF-A0A965PGS6-F1
#
_cell.length_a   1.000
_cell.length_b   1.000
_cell.length_c   1.000
_cell.angle_alpha   90.00
_cell.angle_beta   90.00
_cell.angle_gamma   90.00
#
_symmetry.space_group_name_H-M   'P 1'
#
loop_
_entity.id
_entity.type
_entity.pdbx_description
1 polymer ?
#
loop_
_entity_poly.entity_id
_entity_poly.type
_entity_poly.pdbx_seq_one_letter_code
_entity_poly.pdbx_strand_id
1 'polypeptide(L)'
;MYLLAGTLGRTVEELRSTMSVAEYRGWLALHRFVCPLDLGGWRQTGRIVAATLAPHTRGRVPKEEDFMPIERPPMTGAEIAAELAKITRG
;
A
#
# COMPACT_ATOMS: atom_id res chain seq x y z
N MET A 1 -7.10 15.24 1.67
CA MET A 1 -6.77 16.25 2.69
C MET A 1 -7.37 15.95 4.07
N TYR A 2 -8.67 15.68 4.21
CA TYR A 2 -9.29 15.37 5.52
C TYR A 2 -8.69 14.15 6.24
N LEU A 3 -8.44 13.06 5.53
CA LEU A 3 -7.76 11.88 6.08
C LEU A 3 -6.36 12.23 6.61
N LEU A 4 -5.55 12.92 5.81
CA LEU A 4 -4.22 13.41 6.21
C LEU A 4 -4.26 14.33 7.44
N ALA A 5 -5.25 15.22 7.51
CA ALA A 5 -5.50 16.10 8.65
C ALA A 5 -5.76 15.28 9.91
N GLY A 6 -6.64 14.26 9.81
CA GLY A 6 -6.89 13.29 10.87
C GLY A 6 -5.64 12.52 11.29
N THR A 7 -4.84 12.02 10.35
CA THR A 7 -3.61 11.27 10.62
C THR A 7 -2.55 12.12 11.35
N LEU A 8 -2.45 13.40 11.02
CA LEU A 8 -1.47 14.32 11.60
C LEU A 8 -1.98 15.06 12.85
N GLY A 9 -3.24 14.84 13.25
CA GLY A 9 -3.87 15.56 14.35
C GLY A 9 -3.96 17.08 14.12
N ARG A 10 -4.04 17.49 12.85
CA ARG A 10 -4.12 18.90 12.43
C ARG A 10 -5.44 19.18 11.75
N THR A 11 -5.83 20.45 11.71
CA THR A 11 -6.98 20.87 10.91
C THR A 11 -6.59 20.99 9.43
N VAL A 12 -7.61 20.92 8.57
CA VAL A 12 -7.43 21.11 7.12
C VAL A 12 -6.89 22.51 6.80
N GLU A 13 -7.27 23.52 7.58
CA GLU A 13 -6.83 24.90 7.41
C GLU A 13 -5.36 25.10 7.80
N GLU A 14 -4.91 24.46 8.88
CA GLU A 14 -3.49 24.42 9.27
C GLU A 14 -2.64 23.75 8.21
N LEU A 15 -3.09 22.62 7.64
CA LEU A 15 -2.38 21.96 6.54
C LEU A 15 -2.32 22.86 5.30
N ARG A 16 -3.41 23.54 4.96
CA ARG A 16 -3.46 24.43 3.80
C ARG A 16 -2.47 25.59 3.91
N SER A 17 -2.29 26.15 5.11
CA SER A 17 -1.43 27.31 5.35
C SER A 17 0.04 26.94 5.53
N THR A 18 0.34 25.73 6.00
CA THR A 18 1.71 25.31 6.35
C THR A 18 2.35 24.33 5.36
N MET A 19 1.57 23.57 4.61
CA MET A 19 2.06 22.47 3.78
C MET A 19 2.24 22.88 2.33
N SER A 20 3.42 22.58 1.76
CA SER A 20 3.66 22.81 0.34
C SER A 20 2.94 21.79 -0.55
N VAL A 21 2.66 22.16 -1.81
CA VAL A 21 2.06 21.24 -2.79
C VAL A 21 2.96 20.02 -3.04
N ALA A 22 4.28 20.19 -3.00
CA ALA A 22 5.24 19.10 -3.16
C ALA A 22 5.15 18.09 -2.01
N GLU A 23 5.09 18.59 -0.77
CA GLU A 23 4.91 17.76 0.43
C GLU A 23 3.56 17.03 0.41
N TYR A 24 2.47 17.74 0.04
CA TYR A 24 1.15 17.12 -0.09
C TYR A 24 1.12 16.00 -1.14
N ARG A 25 1.80 16.18 -2.28
CA ARG A 25 1.96 15.13 -3.30
C ARG A 25 2.73 13.93 -2.75
N GLY A 26 3.77 14.15 -1.96
CA GLY A 26 4.50 13.09 -1.28
C GLY A 26 3.60 12.28 -0.33
N TRP A 27 2.77 12.98 0.46
CA TRP A 27 1.78 12.32 1.33
C TRP A 27 0.74 11.52 0.55
N LEU A 28 0.26 12.03 -0.59
CA LEU A 28 -0.64 11.28 -1.47
C LEU A 28 0.02 10.03 -2.06
N ALA A 29 1.30 10.11 -2.44
CA ALA A 29 2.05 8.96 -2.95
C ALA A 29 2.31 7.93 -1.84
N LEU A 30 2.73 8.36 -0.65
CA LEU A 30 2.89 7.50 0.52
C LEU A 30 1.56 6.81 0.86
N HIS A 31 0.48 7.58 0.87
CA HIS A 31 -0.86 7.06 1.10
C HIS A 31 -1.30 6.04 0.05
N ARG A 32 -1.05 6.30 -1.23
CA ARG A 32 -1.48 5.42 -2.32
C ARG A 32 -0.67 4.11 -2.34
N PHE A 33 0.64 4.21 -2.18
CA PHE A 33 1.57 3.13 -2.52
C PHE A 33 2.22 2.45 -1.32
N VAL A 34 2.22 3.09 -0.14
CA VAL A 34 2.93 2.59 1.05
C VAL A 34 1.97 2.29 2.20
N CYS A 35 0.96 3.12 2.39
CA CYS A 35 -0.07 2.96 3.42
C CYS A 35 -1.44 3.26 2.83
N PRO A 36 -2.06 2.34 2.06
CA PRO A 36 -3.45 2.50 1.68
C PRO A 36 -4.24 2.71 2.98
N LEU A 37 -4.90 3.85 3.17
CA LEU A 37 -5.75 4.12 4.34
C LEU A 37 -7.02 3.26 4.25
N ASP A 38 -6.83 1.96 4.35
CA ASP A 38 -7.74 1.12 5.11
C ASP A 38 -6.96 0.66 6.33
N LEU A 39 -7.41 1.16 7.48
CA LEU A 39 -7.07 0.73 8.83
C LEU A 39 -7.37 -0.77 9.00
N GLY A 40 -6.53 -1.63 8.40
CA GLY A 40 -6.64 -3.07 8.50
C GLY A 40 -7.72 -3.73 7.65
N GLY A 41 -8.53 -3.01 6.85
CA GLY A 41 -9.61 -3.60 6.05
C GLY A 41 -9.13 -4.65 5.04
N TRP A 42 -8.09 -4.32 4.27
CA TRP A 42 -7.45 -5.29 3.36
C TRP A 42 -6.77 -6.42 4.11
N ARG A 43 -6.04 -6.12 5.19
CA ARG A 43 -5.39 -7.14 6.05
C ARG A 43 -6.41 -8.13 6.61
N GLN A 44 -7.50 -7.64 7.18
CA GLN A 44 -8.58 -8.44 7.72
C GLN A 44 -9.22 -9.31 6.65
N THR A 45 -9.50 -8.72 5.47
CA THR A 45 -10.05 -9.46 4.33
C THR A 45 -9.09 -10.54 3.84
N GLY A 46 -7.82 -10.19 3.64
CA GLY A 46 -6.77 -11.12 3.23
C GLY A 46 -6.59 -12.27 4.22
N ARG A 47 -6.69 -12.01 5.52
CA ARG A 47 -6.65 -13.04 6.55
C ARG A 47 -7.86 -13.98 6.50
N ILE A 48 -9.06 -13.45 6.30
CA ILE A 48 -10.28 -14.27 6.14
C ILE A 48 -10.18 -15.15 4.90
N VAL A 49 -9.76 -14.58 3.77
CA VAL A 49 -9.62 -15.30 2.50
C VAL A 49 -8.54 -16.37 2.60
N ALA A 50 -7.37 -16.05 3.15
CA ALA A 50 -6.29 -17.00 3.38
C ALA A 50 -6.73 -18.17 4.26
N ALA A 51 -7.42 -17.90 5.37
CA ALA A 51 -7.95 -18.93 6.26
C ALA A 51 -9.00 -19.81 5.56
N THR A 52 -9.84 -19.23 4.71
CA THR A 52 -10.87 -19.95 3.97
C THR A 52 -10.27 -20.87 2.89
N LEU A 53 -9.20 -20.43 2.22
CA LEU A 53 -8.57 -21.18 1.14
C LEU A 53 -7.55 -22.22 1.62
N ALA A 54 -6.95 -22.04 2.80
CA ALA A 54 -5.90 -22.90 3.32
C ALA A 54 -6.24 -24.41 3.30
N PRO A 55 -7.44 -24.88 3.70
CA PRO A 55 -7.79 -26.29 3.68
C PRO A 55 -7.90 -26.89 2.26
N HIS A 56 -8.10 -26.03 1.26
CA HIS A 56 -8.30 -26.44 -0.14
C HIS A 56 -7.03 -26.33 -0.98
N THR A 57 -5.91 -25.93 -0.38
CA THR A 57 -4.65 -25.72 -1.10
C THR A 57 -3.72 -26.93 -0.94
N ARG A 58 -3.29 -27.55 -2.04
CA ARG A 58 -2.36 -28.71 -2.04
C ARG A 58 -0.87 -28.31 -2.14
N GLY A 59 -0.55 -27.04 -1.89
CA GLY A 59 0.78 -26.46 -2.10
C GLY A 59 1.06 -25.31 -1.15
N ARG A 60 1.63 -24.21 -1.65
CA ARG A 60 1.88 -23.01 -0.85
C ARG A 60 0.55 -22.48 -0.28
N VAL A 61 0.42 -22.50 1.05
CA VAL A 61 -0.72 -21.90 1.75
C VAL A 61 -0.75 -20.39 1.46
N PRO A 62 -1.89 -19.83 0.98
CA PRO A 62 -2.03 -18.40 0.75
C PRO A 62 -1.83 -17.64 2.05
N LYS A 63 -1.08 -16.53 2.00
CA LYS A 63 -0.89 -15.62 3.12
C LYS A 63 -1.75 -14.38 2.93
N GLU A 64 -1.96 -13.62 4.01
CA GLU A 64 -2.64 -12.33 3.96
C GLU A 64 -2.01 -11.40 2.91
N GLU A 65 -0.67 -11.39 2.83
CA GLU A 65 0.07 -10.53 1.90
C GLU A 65 -0.25 -10.82 0.42
N ASP A 66 -0.66 -12.05 0.08
CA ASP A 66 -0.99 -12.46 -1.29
C ASP A 66 -2.27 -11.80 -1.81
N PHE A 67 -3.08 -11.20 -0.92
CA PHE A 67 -4.34 -10.54 -1.24
C PHE A 67 -4.29 -9.02 -1.08
N MET A 68 -3.12 -8.45 -0.75
CA MET A 68 -2.98 -7.01 -0.67
C MET A 68 -2.94 -6.42 -2.09
N PRO A 69 -3.69 -5.35 -2.38
CA PRO A 69 -3.58 -4.68 -3.67
C PRO A 69 -2.15 -4.18 -3.86
N ILE A 70 -1.43 -4.76 -4.82
CA ILE A 70 -0.08 -4.35 -5.17
C ILE A 70 -0.17 -3.11 -6.06
N GLU A 71 -0.48 -1.96 -5.48
CA GLU A 71 -0.24 -0.70 -6.16
C GLU A 71 1.23 -0.37 -6.03
N ARG A 72 2.01 -0.77 -7.03
CA ARG A 72 3.41 -0.34 -7.11
C ARG A 72 3.43 1.14 -7.47
N PRO A 73 4.31 1.94 -6.84
CA PRO A 73 4.56 3.28 -7.34
C PRO A 73 4.99 3.20 -8.81
N PRO A 74 4.69 4.22 -9.62
CA PRO A 74 5.16 4.26 -11.00
C PRO A 74 6.69 4.12 -11.01
N MET A 75 7.15 3.04 -11.65
CA MET A 75 8.56 2.72 -11.79
C MET A 75 9.05 3.16 -13.18
N THR A 76 10.27 3.67 -13.23
CA THR A 76 11.02 3.88 -14.46
C THR A 76 11.38 2.52 -15.09
N GLY A 77 11.68 2.51 -16.40
CA GLY A 77 12.07 1.27 -17.08
C GLY A 77 13.30 0.58 -16.46
N ALA A 78 14.22 1.35 -15.88
CA ALA A 78 15.39 0.82 -15.16
C ALA A 78 15.01 0.12 -13.85
N GLU A 79 14.06 0.69 -13.09
CA GLU A 79 13.55 0.09 -11.85
C GLU A 79 12.77 -1.20 -12.14
N ILE A 80 11.97 -1.23 -13.21
CA ILE A 80 11.28 -2.44 -13.66
C ILE A 80 12.30 -3.54 -14.03
N ALA A 81 13.33 -3.20 -14.79
CA ALA A 81 14.39 -4.15 -15.16
C ALA A 81 15.13 -4.70 -13.92
N ALA A 82 15.39 -3.85 -12.92
CA ALA A 82 16.03 -4.25 -11.68
C ALA A 82 15.14 -5.20 -10.85
N GLU A 83 13.83 -4.97 -10.76
CA GLU A 83 12.89 -5.88 -10.09
C GLU A 83 12.76 -7.22 -10.82
N LEU A 84 12.67 -7.22 -12.16
CA LEU A 84 12.61 -8.45 -12.95
C LEU A 84 13.86 -9.31 -12.75
N ALA A 85 15.05 -8.69 -12.67
CA ALA A 85 16.29 -9.41 -12.42
C ALA A 85 16.35 -10.16 -11.08
N LYS A 86 15.55 -9.74 -10.07
CA LYS A 86 15.44 -10.45 -8.78
C LYS A 86 14.65 -11.74 -8.90
N ILE A 87 13.67 -11.78 -9.80
CA ILE A 87 12.78 -12.94 -9.99
C ILE A 87 13.48 -14.02 -10.81
N THR A 88 14.26 -13.64 -11.84
CA THR A 88 14.95 -14.59 -12.72
C THR A 88 16.15 -15.29 -12.08
N ARG A 89 16.62 -14.82 -10.91
CA ARG A 89 17.75 -15.41 -10.17
C ARG A 89 17.32 -16.31 -9.01
N GLY A 90 16.01 -16.43 -8.74
CA GLY A 90 15.44 -17.25 -7.67
C GLY A 90 14.99 -18.62 -8.13
#